data_AF-E3GXT8-F1
#
_entry.id   AF-E3GXT8-F1
#
_cell.length_a   1.000
_cell.length_b   1.000
_cell.length_c   1.000
_cell.angle_alpha   90.00
_cell.angle_beta   90.00
_cell.angle_gamma   90.00
#
_symmetry.space_group_name_H-M   'P 1'
#
loop_
_entity.id
_entity.type
_entity.pdbx_description
1 polymer ?
#
loop_
_entity_poly.entity_id
_entity_poly.type
_entity_poly.pdbx_seq_one_letter_code
_entity_poly.pdbx_strand_id
1 'polypeptide(L)'
;MAGITNADFCLKLIPYGFDMVTLGGYNADNLTATAGKKMIKRGRPEFDIEPQKLPHIIKKESEKIKKYYSNVLVSVNLRSVTPDPIIKISKIKSIDIIEINAHCRQKEIIELGCGQALLYDLDFLEEYVTEVVKKAHKPVSVKFRANVPGVDEREVASLLDDIGCDYIHFDAMKPGADCADLNSVKKVSSAIKNAFLIGNNSIRDIKSARNMLKSGADGISIARAALGGKIDFDLKKI
;
A
#
# COMPACT_ATOMS: atom_id res chain seq x y z
N MET A 1 7.59 -0.67 -0.20
CA MET A 1 8.39 -0.95 -1.42
C MET A 1 8.98 -2.33 -1.25
N ALA A 2 8.59 -3.28 -2.10
CA ALA A 2 8.99 -4.68 -1.92
C ALA A 2 10.52 -4.83 -1.91
N GLY A 3 11.03 -5.70 -1.04
CA GLY A 3 12.45 -5.92 -0.81
C GLY A 3 13.19 -4.80 -0.05
N ILE A 4 12.50 -3.73 0.36
CA ILE A 4 13.14 -2.54 0.97
C ILE A 4 12.51 -2.15 2.31
N THR A 5 11.18 -2.00 2.37
CA THR A 5 10.49 -1.43 3.55
C THR A 5 10.31 -2.46 4.66
N ASN A 6 11.41 -2.75 5.36
CA ASN A 6 11.45 -3.48 6.63
C ASN A 6 11.57 -2.49 7.82
N ALA A 7 11.60 -2.99 9.05
CA ALA A 7 11.66 -2.17 10.25
C ALA A 7 12.91 -1.29 10.28
N ASP A 8 14.07 -1.79 9.86
CA ASP A 8 15.31 -1.01 9.83
C ASP A 8 15.23 0.17 8.86
N PHE A 9 14.58 -0.01 7.72
CA PHE A 9 14.31 1.09 6.79
C PHE A 9 13.35 2.10 7.41
N CYS A 10 12.23 1.62 7.97
CA CYS A 10 11.21 2.48 8.57
C CYS A 10 11.77 3.31 9.74
N LEU A 11 12.58 2.71 10.62
CA LEU A 11 13.17 3.38 11.78
C LEU A 11 14.11 4.55 11.42
N LYS A 12 14.71 4.54 10.23
CA LYS A 12 15.50 5.67 9.73
C LYS A 12 14.62 6.87 9.37
N LEU A 13 13.39 6.61 8.94
CA LEU A 13 12.48 7.62 8.42
C LEU A 13 11.54 8.18 9.48
N ILE A 14 11.12 7.39 10.46
CA ILE A 14 10.20 7.83 11.53
C ILE A 14 10.63 9.17 12.18
N PRO A 15 11.92 9.43 12.51
CA PRO A 15 12.37 10.70 13.06
C PRO A 15 12.05 11.94 12.23
N TYR A 16 11.76 11.79 10.93
CA TYR A 16 11.36 12.88 10.04
C TYR A 16 9.88 13.27 10.18
N GLY A 17 9.12 12.61 11.07
CA GLY A 17 7.73 12.96 11.39
C GLY A 17 6.70 12.14 10.64
N PHE A 18 6.98 10.86 10.34
CA PHE A 18 5.98 9.96 9.76
C PHE A 18 5.06 9.41 10.87
N ASP A 19 3.75 9.69 10.76
CA ASP A 19 2.74 9.14 11.68
C ASP A 19 2.43 7.66 11.40
N MET A 20 2.69 7.22 10.17
CA MET A 20 2.50 5.85 9.71
C MET A 20 3.65 5.37 8.84
N VAL A 21 4.03 4.10 9.01
CA VAL A 21 4.96 3.40 8.11
C VAL A 21 4.32 2.12 7.57
N THR A 22 4.60 1.81 6.31
CA THR A 22 4.10 0.59 5.66
C THR A 22 5.24 -0.41 5.46
N LEU A 23 5.15 -1.55 6.14
CA LEU A 23 6.03 -2.69 5.91
C LEU A 23 5.60 -3.43 4.63
N GLY A 24 6.59 -3.99 3.93
CA GLY A 24 6.31 -5.02 2.92
C GLY A 24 6.08 -4.54 1.49
N GLY A 25 4.98 -5.00 0.92
CA GLY A 25 4.96 -5.61 -0.41
C GLY A 25 5.31 -7.10 -0.34
N TYR A 26 4.86 -7.78 0.72
CA TYR A 26 5.13 -9.20 0.93
C TYR A 26 4.20 -10.07 0.09
N ASN A 27 4.68 -11.26 -0.25
CA ASN A 27 3.90 -12.30 -0.91
C ASN A 27 3.36 -13.25 0.18
N ALA A 28 2.05 -13.28 0.37
CA ALA A 28 1.41 -13.91 1.53
C ALA A 28 1.02 -15.38 1.32
N ASP A 29 1.12 -15.89 0.09
CA ASP A 29 0.84 -17.28 -0.27
C ASP A 29 1.91 -17.87 -1.20
N ASN A 30 1.81 -19.18 -1.45
CA ASN A 30 2.82 -19.91 -2.22
C ASN A 30 2.91 -19.45 -3.68
N LEU A 31 1.79 -19.04 -4.28
CA LEU A 31 1.75 -18.61 -5.68
C LEU A 31 2.46 -17.27 -5.84
N THR A 32 2.08 -16.29 -5.02
CA THR A 32 2.73 -14.98 -4.98
C THR A 32 4.20 -15.07 -4.56
N ALA A 33 4.56 -15.97 -3.63
CA ALA A 33 5.96 -16.16 -3.23
C ALA A 33 6.80 -16.75 -4.37
N THR A 34 6.23 -17.68 -5.15
CA THR A 34 6.86 -18.22 -6.35
C THR A 34 7.05 -17.13 -7.42
N ALA A 35 6.05 -16.27 -7.62
CA ALA A 35 6.18 -15.08 -8.47
C ALA A 35 7.28 -14.13 -7.96
N GLY A 36 7.37 -13.93 -6.64
CA GLY A 36 8.46 -13.22 -5.94
C GLY A 36 9.83 -13.72 -6.36
N LYS A 37 10.06 -15.04 -6.31
CA LYS A 37 11.33 -15.65 -6.73
C LYS A 37 11.64 -15.44 -8.21
N LYS A 38 10.62 -15.47 -9.09
CA LYS A 38 10.80 -15.14 -10.52
C LYS A 38 11.21 -13.67 -10.72
N MET A 39 10.60 -12.75 -9.97
CA MET A 39 10.96 -11.33 -9.99
C MET A 39 12.40 -11.09 -9.53
N ILE A 40 12.85 -11.79 -8.47
CA ILE A 40 14.25 -11.74 -8.00
C ILE A 40 15.21 -12.23 -9.10
N LYS A 41 14.90 -13.35 -9.76
CA LYS A 41 15.70 -13.87 -10.88
C LYS A 41 15.79 -12.88 -12.06
N ARG A 42 14.76 -12.04 -12.24
CA ARG A 42 14.74 -10.95 -13.24
C ARG A 42 15.45 -9.67 -12.75
N GLY A 43 16.03 -9.68 -11.55
CA GLY A 43 16.77 -8.54 -10.98
C GLY A 43 15.91 -7.52 -10.25
N ARG A 44 14.64 -7.84 -9.94
CA ARG A 44 13.78 -6.97 -9.13
C ARG A 44 13.90 -7.32 -7.64
N PRO A 45 14.21 -6.35 -6.77
CA PRO A 45 14.20 -6.57 -5.32
C PRO A 45 12.82 -6.99 -4.81
N GLU A 46 12.79 -8.05 -3.99
CA GLU A 46 11.60 -8.58 -3.33
C GLU A 46 12.01 -9.21 -1.99
N PHE A 47 11.04 -9.49 -1.12
CA PHE A 47 11.27 -10.27 0.09
C PHE A 47 11.11 -11.77 -0.23
N ASP A 48 12.21 -12.54 -0.18
CA ASP A 48 12.16 -14.01 -0.30
C ASP A 48 11.88 -14.64 1.06
N ILE A 49 10.59 -14.68 1.41
CA ILE A 49 10.10 -15.23 2.68
C ILE A 49 9.09 -16.32 2.35
N GLU A 50 9.26 -17.48 2.96
CA GLU A 50 8.26 -18.53 2.90
C GLU A 50 6.95 -18.09 3.58
N PRO A 51 5.77 -18.25 2.95
CA PRO A 51 4.48 -17.81 3.50
C PRO A 51 4.19 -18.29 4.93
N GLN A 52 4.58 -19.52 5.28
CA GLN A 52 4.44 -20.06 6.63
C GLN A 52 5.23 -19.29 7.70
N LYS A 53 6.37 -18.70 7.33
CA LYS A 53 7.23 -17.90 8.22
C LYS A 53 6.80 -16.43 8.26
N LEU A 54 6.05 -15.98 7.25
CA LEU A 54 5.71 -14.57 7.07
C LEU A 54 5.00 -13.92 8.29
N PRO A 55 4.00 -14.55 8.94
CA PRO A 55 3.38 -13.96 10.13
C PRO A 55 4.37 -13.71 11.26
N HIS A 56 5.32 -14.62 11.47
CA HIS A 56 6.36 -14.46 12.49
C HIS A 56 7.31 -13.30 12.14
N ILE A 57 7.72 -13.18 10.87
CA ILE A 57 8.57 -12.08 10.41
C ILE A 57 7.85 -10.75 10.58
N ILE A 58 6.62 -10.61 10.11
CA ILE A 58 5.86 -9.36 10.24
C ILE A 58 5.68 -8.97 11.70
N LYS A 59 5.39 -9.94 12.58
CA LYS A 59 5.31 -9.71 14.03
C LYS A 59 6.63 -9.12 14.55
N LYS A 60 7.76 -9.75 14.24
CA LYS A 60 9.09 -9.27 14.66
C LYS A 60 9.40 -7.86 14.15
N GLU A 61 9.12 -7.58 12.88
CA GLU A 61 9.38 -6.27 12.26
C GLU A 61 8.49 -5.17 12.88
N SER A 62 7.20 -5.45 13.06
CA SER A 62 6.26 -4.50 13.67
C SER A 62 6.54 -4.25 15.16
N GLU A 63 6.82 -5.30 15.95
CA GLU A 63 7.23 -5.17 17.35
C GLU A 63 8.52 -4.37 17.50
N LYS A 64 9.47 -4.53 16.57
CA LYS A 64 10.71 -3.75 16.55
C LYS A 64 10.42 -2.26 16.36
N ILE A 65 9.50 -1.87 15.47
CA ILE A 65 9.08 -0.47 15.32
C ILE A 65 8.41 0.02 16.60
N LYS A 66 7.40 -0.70 17.09
CA LYS A 66 6.61 -0.33 18.28
C LYS A 66 7.45 -0.19 19.55
N LYS A 67 8.54 -0.94 19.66
CA LYS A 67 9.50 -0.83 20.77
C LYS A 67 10.13 0.57 20.87
N TYR A 68 10.44 1.20 19.73
CA TYR A 68 11.07 2.52 19.70
C TYR A 68 10.06 3.66 19.52
N TYR A 69 8.95 3.39 18.82
CA TYR A 69 7.92 4.38 18.48
C TYR A 69 6.52 3.77 18.61
N SER A 70 5.99 3.74 19.83
CA SER A 70 4.68 3.13 20.13
C SER A 70 3.51 3.81 19.42
N ASN A 71 3.62 5.12 19.19
CA ASN A 71 2.54 5.96 18.65
C ASN A 71 2.50 5.97 17.11
N VAL A 72 3.53 5.47 16.43
CA VAL A 72 3.57 5.38 14.96
C VAL A 72 2.75 4.19 14.52
N LEU A 73 1.83 4.41 13.58
CA LEU A 73 1.02 3.35 12.98
C LEU A 73 1.88 2.46 12.07
N VAL A 74 1.69 1.15 12.18
CA VAL A 74 2.36 0.15 11.35
C VAL A 74 1.31 -0.48 10.44
N SER A 75 1.38 -0.13 9.16
CA SER A 75 0.61 -0.77 8.08
C SER A 75 1.42 -1.90 7.47
N VAL A 76 0.76 -2.94 6.96
CA VAL A 76 1.45 -4.04 6.25
C VAL A 76 0.82 -4.28 4.89
N ASN A 77 1.58 -4.07 3.82
CA ASN A 77 1.15 -4.29 2.44
C ASN A 77 1.41 -5.73 1.99
N LEU A 78 0.36 -6.42 1.54
CA LEU A 78 0.35 -7.83 1.20
C LEU A 78 -0.19 -8.08 -0.20
N ARG A 79 0.40 -9.04 -0.91
CA ARG A 79 -0.12 -9.63 -2.14
C ARG A 79 -0.57 -11.05 -1.82
N SER A 80 -1.78 -11.40 -2.21
CA SER A 80 -2.28 -12.77 -2.07
C SER A 80 -3.36 -13.06 -3.10
N VAL A 81 -3.40 -14.28 -3.62
CA VAL A 81 -4.42 -14.78 -4.56
C VAL A 81 -5.77 -14.94 -3.86
N THR A 82 -5.78 -15.25 -2.57
CA THR A 82 -7.00 -15.38 -1.77
C THR A 82 -7.00 -14.43 -0.56
N PRO A 83 -8.16 -14.10 0.04
CA PRO A 83 -8.24 -13.25 1.22
C PRO A 83 -7.59 -13.84 2.49
N ASP A 84 -7.62 -15.16 2.66
CA ASP A 84 -7.27 -15.85 3.91
C ASP A 84 -5.90 -15.49 4.50
N PRO A 85 -4.80 -15.40 3.71
CA PRO A 85 -3.50 -15.04 4.26
C PRO A 85 -3.47 -13.60 4.81
N ILE A 86 -4.19 -12.67 4.17
CA ILE A 86 -4.32 -11.28 4.63
C ILE A 86 -5.08 -11.22 5.96
N ILE A 87 -6.22 -11.92 6.02
CA ILE A 87 -7.05 -12.03 7.23
C ILE A 87 -6.24 -12.63 8.38
N LYS A 88 -5.46 -13.69 8.13
CA LYS A 88 -4.60 -14.32 9.13
C LYS A 88 -3.56 -13.35 9.69
N ILE A 89 -2.91 -12.55 8.85
CA ILE A 89 -1.90 -11.57 9.27
C ILE A 89 -2.51 -10.42 10.06
N SER A 90 -3.77 -10.03 9.77
CA SER A 90 -4.47 -8.98 10.53
C SER A 90 -4.57 -9.27 12.04
N LYS A 91 -4.47 -10.54 12.46
CA LYS A 91 -4.53 -10.95 13.88
C LYS A 91 -3.28 -10.56 14.69
N ILE A 92 -2.20 -10.11 14.05
CA ILE A 92 -0.97 -9.71 14.73
C ILE A 92 -1.22 -8.40 15.48
N LYS A 93 -1.03 -8.43 16.80
CA LYS A 93 -1.37 -7.30 17.69
C LYS A 93 -0.59 -6.01 17.39
N SER A 94 0.70 -6.14 17.04
CA SER A 94 1.62 -5.02 16.81
C SER A 94 1.45 -4.30 15.46
N ILE A 95 0.57 -4.81 14.59
CA ILE A 95 0.14 -4.14 13.35
C ILE A 95 -1.09 -3.30 13.67
N ASP A 96 -1.21 -2.15 13.03
CA ASP A 96 -2.38 -1.27 13.15
C ASP A 96 -3.29 -1.37 11.93
N ILE A 97 -2.73 -1.53 10.72
CA ILE A 97 -3.48 -1.53 9.46
C ILE A 97 -3.03 -2.70 8.57
N ILE A 98 -3.97 -3.37 7.91
CA ILE A 98 -3.69 -4.36 6.89
C ILE A 98 -3.97 -3.77 5.50
N GLU A 99 -3.01 -3.84 4.59
CA GLU A 99 -3.14 -3.23 3.26
C GLU A 99 -3.14 -4.28 2.15
N ILE A 100 -4.23 -4.35 1.40
CA ILE A 100 -4.37 -5.15 0.19
C ILE A 100 -3.61 -4.46 -0.94
N ASN A 101 -2.73 -5.18 -1.61
CA ASN A 101 -2.04 -4.68 -2.79
C ASN A 101 -2.86 -4.91 -4.07
N ALA A 102 -3.60 -3.89 -4.49
CA ALA A 102 -4.24 -3.80 -5.81
C ALA A 102 -3.41 -2.91 -6.78
N HIS A 103 -2.08 -2.90 -6.61
CA HIS A 103 -1.19 -1.87 -7.17
C HIS A 103 -0.02 -2.42 -8.00
N CYS A 104 0.47 -3.60 -7.63
CA CYS A 104 1.66 -4.18 -8.23
C CYS A 104 1.40 -4.55 -9.69
N ARG A 105 2.21 -3.98 -10.59
CA ARG A 105 2.11 -4.19 -12.04
C ARG A 105 3.14 -5.16 -12.61
N GLN A 106 3.77 -5.97 -11.76
CA GLN A 106 4.74 -6.95 -12.24
C GLN A 106 4.00 -8.09 -12.92
N LYS A 107 4.48 -8.49 -14.11
CA LYS A 107 3.84 -9.50 -14.95
C LYS A 107 3.55 -10.78 -14.17
N GLU A 108 4.51 -11.23 -13.36
CA GLU A 108 4.41 -12.45 -12.55
C GLU A 108 3.31 -12.39 -11.48
N ILE A 109 2.93 -11.19 -11.04
CA ILE A 109 1.85 -10.97 -10.07
C ILE A 109 0.50 -10.79 -10.80
N ILE A 110 0.50 -10.06 -11.92
CA ILE A 110 -0.71 -9.86 -12.74
C ILE A 110 -1.23 -11.20 -13.28
N GLU A 111 -0.34 -12.08 -13.75
CA GLU A 111 -0.71 -13.41 -14.27
C GLU A 111 -1.40 -14.31 -13.24
N LEU A 112 -1.30 -13.99 -11.94
CA LEU A 112 -1.97 -14.69 -10.86
C LEU A 112 -3.32 -14.07 -10.46
N GLY A 113 -3.79 -13.04 -11.18
CA GLY A 113 -4.98 -12.27 -10.79
C GLY A 113 -4.74 -11.34 -9.59
N CYS A 114 -3.48 -11.11 -9.20
CA CYS A 114 -3.11 -10.29 -8.04
C CYS A 114 -2.60 -8.90 -8.45
N GLY A 115 -2.46 -8.00 -7.47
CA GLY A 115 -1.89 -6.68 -7.73
C GLY A 115 -2.84 -5.85 -8.58
N GLN A 116 -2.32 -5.17 -9.60
CA GLN A 116 -3.12 -4.36 -10.52
C GLN A 116 -4.20 -5.18 -11.25
N ALA A 117 -4.04 -6.51 -11.37
CA ALA A 117 -5.03 -7.35 -12.04
C ALA A 117 -6.40 -7.35 -11.35
N LEU A 118 -6.44 -7.12 -10.04
CA LEU A 118 -7.67 -6.97 -9.27
C LEU A 118 -8.56 -5.83 -9.80
N LEU A 119 -7.99 -4.84 -10.48
CA LEU A 119 -8.74 -3.67 -10.95
C LEU A 119 -9.48 -3.91 -12.27
N TYR A 120 -9.19 -5.02 -12.97
CA TYR A 120 -9.84 -5.33 -14.25
C TYR A 120 -11.19 -6.03 -14.08
N ASP A 121 -11.51 -6.50 -12.87
CA ASP A 121 -12.72 -7.21 -12.54
C ASP A 121 -13.25 -6.66 -11.21
N LEU A 122 -14.20 -5.71 -11.29
CA LEU A 122 -14.74 -5.03 -10.12
C LEU A 122 -15.60 -5.97 -9.27
N ASP A 123 -16.28 -6.94 -9.87
CA ASP A 123 -17.07 -7.93 -9.14
C ASP A 123 -16.14 -8.81 -8.29
N PHE A 124 -15.04 -9.27 -8.88
CA PHE A 124 -14.01 -10.01 -8.14
C PHE A 124 -13.34 -9.15 -7.06
N LEU A 125 -13.03 -7.89 -7.36
CA LEU A 125 -12.48 -6.95 -6.38
C LEU A 125 -13.43 -6.77 -5.19
N GLU A 126 -14.72 -6.58 -5.46
CA GLU A 126 -15.76 -6.44 -4.44
C GLU A 126 -15.82 -7.66 -3.54
N GLU A 127 -15.92 -8.86 -4.13
CA GLU A 127 -15.94 -10.11 -3.38
C GLU A 127 -14.70 -10.26 -2.49
N TYR A 128 -13.52 -10.07 -3.09
CA TYR A 128 -12.23 -10.24 -2.42
C TYR A 128 -12.08 -9.26 -1.24
N VAL A 129 -12.34 -7.97 -1.46
CA VAL A 129 -12.13 -6.94 -0.44
C VAL A 129 -13.20 -7.03 0.64
N THR A 130 -14.45 -7.31 0.28
CA THR A 130 -15.54 -7.52 1.24
C THR A 130 -15.22 -8.65 2.22
N GLU A 131 -14.66 -9.75 1.73
CA GLU A 131 -14.25 -10.87 2.58
C GLU A 131 -13.16 -10.47 3.58
N VAL A 132 -12.18 -9.67 3.15
CA VAL A 132 -11.14 -9.15 4.05
C VAL A 132 -11.75 -8.19 5.07
N VAL A 133 -12.56 -7.20 4.64
CA VAL A 133 -13.18 -6.21 5.52
C VAL A 133 -14.04 -6.87 6.59
N LYS A 134 -14.84 -7.88 6.23
CA LYS A 134 -15.71 -8.60 7.19
C LYS A 134 -14.94 -9.40 8.25
N LYS A 135 -13.73 -9.88 7.94
CA LYS A 135 -13.02 -10.87 8.76
C LYS A 135 -11.71 -10.36 9.36
N ALA A 136 -11.17 -9.24 8.88
CA ALA A 136 -9.94 -8.66 9.42
C ALA A 136 -10.18 -8.12 10.83
N HIS A 137 -9.16 -8.26 11.69
CA HIS A 137 -9.17 -7.72 13.06
C HIS A 137 -8.61 -6.29 13.14
N LYS A 138 -8.37 -5.66 11.99
CA LYS A 138 -7.67 -4.39 11.82
C LYS A 138 -8.34 -3.57 10.72
N PRO A 139 -8.26 -2.24 10.79
CA PRO A 139 -8.58 -1.37 9.67
C PRO A 139 -7.94 -1.87 8.37
N VAL A 140 -8.71 -1.83 7.29
CA VAL A 140 -8.32 -2.31 5.96
C VAL A 140 -7.99 -1.12 5.06
N SER A 141 -6.80 -1.18 4.48
CA SER A 141 -6.36 -0.30 3.41
C SER A 141 -6.37 -1.04 2.08
N VAL A 142 -6.74 -0.38 0.99
CA VAL A 142 -6.51 -0.89 -0.36
C VAL A 142 -5.63 0.08 -1.11
N LYS A 143 -4.47 -0.40 -1.57
CA LYS A 143 -3.55 0.38 -2.40
C LYS A 143 -3.76 0.08 -3.87
N PHE A 144 -4.16 1.06 -4.66
CA PHE A 144 -4.34 0.92 -6.11
C PHE A 144 -3.67 2.04 -6.91
N ARG A 145 -3.68 1.94 -8.24
CA ARG A 145 -2.91 2.80 -9.17
C ARG A 145 -3.86 3.59 -10.09
N ALA A 146 -3.53 4.86 -10.33
CA ALA A 146 -4.15 5.69 -11.37
C ALA A 146 -3.78 5.25 -12.79
N ASN A 147 -4.57 5.69 -13.78
CA ASN A 147 -4.26 5.55 -15.19
C ASN A 147 -4.02 4.08 -15.61
N VAL A 148 -4.81 3.16 -15.07
CA VAL A 148 -4.81 1.76 -15.49
C VAL A 148 -5.71 1.62 -16.72
N PRO A 149 -5.21 1.09 -17.86
CA PRO A 149 -6.01 1.00 -19.08
C PRO A 149 -7.30 0.20 -18.88
N GLY A 150 -8.43 0.76 -19.32
CA GLY A 150 -9.74 0.13 -19.22
C GLY A 150 -10.36 0.16 -17.82
N VAL A 151 -9.78 0.87 -16.86
CA VAL A 151 -10.27 0.96 -15.48
C VAL A 151 -10.67 2.40 -15.16
N ASP A 152 -11.88 2.61 -14.64
CA ASP A 152 -12.26 3.89 -14.04
C ASP A 152 -11.89 3.91 -12.54
N GLU A 153 -10.82 4.64 -12.22
CA GLU A 153 -10.36 4.86 -10.85
C GLU A 153 -11.39 5.51 -9.90
N ARG A 154 -12.37 6.26 -10.42
CA ARG A 154 -13.49 6.80 -9.60
C ARG A 154 -14.45 5.69 -9.19
N GLU A 155 -14.76 4.77 -10.09
CA GLU A 155 -15.63 3.63 -9.81
C GLU A 155 -14.96 2.69 -8.80
N VAL A 156 -13.67 2.41 -8.99
CA VAL A 156 -12.86 1.66 -8.00
C VAL A 156 -12.91 2.34 -6.63
N ALA A 157 -12.69 3.66 -6.57
CA ALA A 157 -12.69 4.38 -5.29
C ALA A 157 -14.06 4.36 -4.60
N SER A 158 -15.15 4.58 -5.35
CA SER A 158 -16.52 4.49 -4.82
C SER A 158 -16.81 3.09 -4.28
N LEU A 159 -16.47 2.06 -5.04
CA LEU A 159 -16.67 0.66 -4.64
C LEU A 159 -15.94 0.36 -3.32
N LEU A 160 -14.65 0.72 -3.22
CA LEU A 160 -13.86 0.48 -2.01
C LEU A 160 -14.41 1.25 -0.79
N ASP A 161 -14.89 2.47 -0.97
CA ASP A 161 -15.56 3.26 0.08
C ASP A 161 -16.88 2.61 0.51
N ASP A 162 -17.71 2.15 -0.44
CA ASP A 162 -19.01 1.52 -0.18
C ASP A 162 -18.86 0.14 0.50
N ILE A 163 -17.80 -0.62 0.20
CA ILE A 163 -17.45 -1.88 0.91
C ILE A 163 -17.08 -1.62 2.39
N GLY A 164 -16.64 -0.39 2.71
CA GLY A 164 -16.22 -0.01 4.06
C GLY A 164 -14.72 -0.16 4.30
N CYS A 165 -13.88 0.10 3.30
CA CYS A 165 -12.44 0.22 3.54
C CYS A 165 -12.16 1.46 4.40
N ASP A 166 -11.31 1.33 5.43
CA ASP A 166 -10.92 2.45 6.28
C ASP A 166 -9.96 3.41 5.58
N TYR A 167 -9.10 2.87 4.69
CA TYR A 167 -8.11 3.64 3.94
C TYR A 167 -8.14 3.29 2.46
N ILE A 168 -8.03 4.32 1.63
CA ILE A 168 -7.76 4.17 0.21
C ILE A 168 -6.39 4.78 -0.08
N HIS A 169 -5.43 3.95 -0.50
CA HIS A 169 -4.07 4.39 -0.78
C HIS A 169 -3.84 4.49 -2.29
N PHE A 170 -3.87 5.71 -2.81
CA PHE A 170 -3.91 5.95 -4.25
C PHE A 170 -2.55 6.35 -4.83
N ASP A 171 -1.95 5.49 -5.65
CA ASP A 171 -0.75 5.81 -6.45
C ASP A 171 -1.15 6.61 -7.69
N ALA A 172 -1.11 7.94 -7.60
CA ALA A 172 -1.43 8.88 -8.67
C ALA A 172 -0.35 8.92 -9.77
N MET A 173 0.02 7.76 -10.30
CA MET A 173 1.01 7.62 -11.35
C MET A 173 0.50 8.22 -12.66
N LYS A 174 1.32 9.10 -13.27
CA LYS A 174 1.03 9.68 -14.57
C LYS A 174 1.95 9.08 -15.65
N PRO A 175 1.42 8.28 -16.60
CA PRO A 175 2.23 7.71 -17.67
C PRO A 175 2.97 8.80 -18.45
N GLY A 176 4.27 8.58 -18.71
CA GLY A 176 5.10 9.51 -19.48
C GLY A 176 5.45 10.83 -18.79
N ALA A 177 5.08 11.03 -17.52
CA ALA A 177 5.37 12.24 -16.77
C ALA A 177 6.05 11.94 -15.43
N ASP A 178 6.99 12.79 -15.03
CA ASP A 178 7.66 12.67 -13.74
C ASP A 178 6.94 13.42 -12.60
N CYS A 179 5.62 13.47 -12.67
CA CYS A 179 4.76 14.10 -11.67
C CYS A 179 3.57 13.21 -11.32
N ALA A 180 2.90 13.53 -10.21
CA ALA A 180 1.65 12.90 -9.85
C ALA A 180 0.52 13.40 -10.76
N ASP A 181 -0.45 12.54 -11.05
CA ASP A 181 -1.68 12.93 -11.73
C ASP A 181 -2.69 13.53 -10.76
N LEU A 182 -2.52 14.82 -10.47
CA LEU A 182 -3.36 15.54 -9.51
C LEU A 182 -4.83 15.65 -9.91
N ASN A 183 -5.15 15.56 -11.22
CA ASN A 183 -6.54 15.55 -11.66
C ASN A 183 -7.21 14.21 -11.33
N SER A 184 -6.47 13.11 -11.48
CA SER A 184 -6.91 11.79 -11.05
C SER A 184 -7.19 11.74 -9.54
N VAL A 185 -6.35 12.38 -8.72
CA VAL A 185 -6.59 12.49 -7.25
C VAL A 185 -7.89 13.24 -6.95
N LYS A 186 -8.17 14.35 -7.66
CA LYS A 186 -9.45 15.08 -7.51
C LYS A 186 -10.64 14.22 -7.91
N LYS A 187 -10.51 13.46 -9.00
CA LYS A 187 -11.54 12.53 -9.47
C LYS A 187 -11.83 11.46 -8.42
N VAL A 188 -10.79 10.84 -7.87
CA VAL A 188 -10.90 9.80 -6.82
C VAL A 188 -11.46 10.36 -5.51
N SER A 189 -10.92 11.45 -4.99
CA SER A 189 -11.39 12.07 -3.74
C SER A 189 -12.87 12.43 -3.78
N SER A 190 -13.38 12.88 -4.94
CA SER A 190 -14.80 13.21 -5.10
C SER A 190 -15.77 12.02 -4.99
N ALA A 191 -15.27 10.78 -5.07
CA ALA A 191 -16.08 9.57 -4.92
C ALA A 191 -16.04 8.98 -3.50
N ILE A 192 -15.09 9.40 -2.67
CA ILE A 192 -14.88 8.87 -1.34
C ILE A 192 -15.68 9.70 -0.34
N LYS A 193 -16.46 9.04 0.52
CA LYS A 193 -17.27 9.70 1.55
C LYS A 193 -16.76 9.43 2.96
N ASN A 194 -16.20 8.23 3.21
CA ASN A 194 -15.87 7.77 4.55
C ASN A 194 -14.40 7.39 4.72
N ALA A 195 -13.81 6.71 3.74
CA ALA A 195 -12.44 6.23 3.81
C ALA A 195 -11.43 7.39 3.84
N PHE A 196 -10.30 7.19 4.54
CA PHE A 196 -9.21 8.15 4.55
C PHE A 196 -8.34 7.98 3.29
N LEU A 197 -8.26 9.00 2.43
CA LEU A 197 -7.51 8.97 1.18
C LEU A 197 -6.04 9.32 1.39
N ILE A 198 -5.16 8.36 1.14
CA ILE A 198 -3.71 8.54 1.15
C ILE A 198 -3.20 8.72 -0.28
N GLY A 199 -2.79 9.94 -0.62
CA GLY A 199 -2.18 10.26 -1.92
C GLY A 199 -0.72 9.84 -2.00
N ASN A 200 -0.34 9.15 -3.08
CA ASN A 200 1.02 8.71 -3.35
C ASN A 200 1.47 9.13 -4.76
N ASN A 201 2.77 8.98 -5.03
CA ASN A 201 3.53 9.32 -6.23
C ASN A 201 4.16 10.72 -6.24
N SER A 202 5.41 10.78 -6.69
CA SER A 202 6.22 11.99 -6.92
C SER A 202 6.17 13.09 -5.84
N ILE A 203 5.91 12.74 -4.59
CA ILE A 203 6.12 13.62 -3.44
C ILE A 203 7.62 13.64 -3.13
N ARG A 204 8.25 14.78 -3.39
CA ARG A 204 9.72 14.98 -3.29
C ARG A 204 10.10 16.25 -2.52
N ASP A 205 9.13 17.11 -2.25
CA ASP A 205 9.27 18.37 -1.57
C ASP A 205 7.93 18.81 -0.95
N ILE A 206 7.95 19.89 -0.19
CA ILE A 206 6.75 20.46 0.45
C ILE A 206 5.70 20.88 -0.60
N LYS A 207 6.13 21.34 -1.78
CA LYS A 207 5.23 21.80 -2.83
C LYS A 207 4.40 20.66 -3.41
N SER A 208 5.05 19.56 -3.77
CA SER A 208 4.41 18.33 -4.27
C SER A 208 3.51 17.70 -3.21
N ALA A 209 3.93 17.68 -1.94
CA ALA A 209 3.07 17.26 -0.83
C ALA A 209 1.79 18.10 -0.70
N ARG A 210 1.92 19.43 -0.63
CA ARG A 210 0.76 20.34 -0.56
C ARG A 210 -0.13 20.25 -1.79
N ASN A 211 0.43 20.04 -2.97
CA ASN A 211 -0.35 19.85 -4.18
C ASN A 211 -1.18 18.56 -4.14
N MET A 212 -0.64 17.48 -3.56
CA MET A 212 -1.39 16.24 -3.33
C MET A 212 -2.59 16.48 -2.41
N LEU A 213 -2.35 17.11 -1.26
CA LEU A 213 -3.40 17.45 -0.28
C LEU A 213 -4.47 18.39 -0.87
N LYS A 214 -4.06 19.45 -1.56
CA LYS A 214 -4.97 20.37 -2.27
C LYS A 214 -5.77 19.70 -3.38
N SER A 215 -5.36 18.52 -3.83
CA SER A 215 -6.09 17.73 -4.83
C SER A 215 -7.11 16.79 -4.21
N GLY A 216 -7.30 16.84 -2.89
CA GLY A 216 -8.35 16.12 -2.17
C GLY A 216 -7.87 14.90 -1.39
N ALA A 217 -6.57 14.63 -1.31
CA ALA A 217 -6.05 13.60 -0.40
C ALA A 217 -6.02 14.11 1.05
N ASP A 218 -6.39 13.25 2.00
CA ASP A 218 -6.36 13.54 3.44
C ASP A 218 -4.96 13.39 4.02
N GLY A 219 -4.18 12.47 3.46
CA GLY A 219 -2.80 12.24 3.82
C GLY A 219 -1.92 11.95 2.60
N ILE A 220 -0.62 11.82 2.86
CA ILE A 220 0.36 11.54 1.83
C ILE A 220 1.23 10.34 2.20
N SER A 221 1.73 9.62 1.20
CA SER A 221 2.78 8.63 1.41
C SER A 221 3.97 8.86 0.49
N ILE A 222 5.18 8.64 1.02
CA ILE A 222 6.44 8.91 0.34
C ILE A 222 7.16 7.58 0.09
N ALA A 223 7.59 7.35 -1.16
CA ALA A 223 8.29 6.13 -1.56
C ALA A 223 9.70 6.43 -2.09
N ARG A 224 9.81 6.84 -3.36
CA ARG A 224 11.10 7.01 -4.05
C ARG A 224 12.03 8.03 -3.38
N ALA A 225 11.49 9.15 -2.92
CA ALA A 225 12.29 10.18 -2.23
C ALA A 225 12.88 9.69 -0.90
N ALA A 226 12.30 8.65 -0.29
CA ALA A 226 12.74 8.10 0.98
C ALA A 226 13.72 6.91 0.84
N LEU A 227 14.05 6.48 -0.40
CA LEU A 227 14.88 5.30 -0.65
C LEU A 227 16.25 5.35 0.03
N GLY A 228 16.83 6.56 0.17
CA GLY A 228 18.10 6.77 0.86
C GLY A 228 18.03 6.67 2.39
N GLY A 229 16.86 6.37 2.97
CA GLY A 229 16.64 6.36 4.42
C GLY A 229 16.59 7.76 5.05
N LYS A 230 16.39 8.79 4.23
CA LYS A 230 16.17 10.18 4.64
C LYS A 230 15.25 10.87 3.65
N ILE A 231 14.68 12.00 4.05
CA ILE A 231 14.03 12.94 3.15
C ILE A 231 14.68 14.31 3.32
N ASP A 232 14.72 15.09 2.25
CA ASP A 232 15.39 16.40 2.23
C ASP A 232 14.42 17.57 2.52
N PHE A 233 13.26 17.28 3.11
CA PHE A 233 12.27 18.29 3.50
C PHE A 233 11.59 17.93 4.82
N ASP A 234 11.10 18.96 5.51
CA ASP A 234 10.49 18.86 6.83
C ASP A 234 8.97 18.66 6.71
N LEU A 235 8.48 17.51 7.17
CA LEU A 235 7.06 17.16 7.12
C LEU A 235 6.20 18.08 7.98
N LYS A 236 6.76 18.70 9.03
CA LYS A 236 6.02 19.64 9.89
C LYS A 236 5.59 20.93 9.19
N LYS A 237 6.10 21.16 7.97
CA LYS A 237 5.78 22.33 7.15
C LYS A 237 4.67 22.07 6.14
N ILE A 238 4.15 20.85 6.04
CA ILE A 238 3.08 20.48 5.11
C ILE A 238 1.75 20.88 5.72
#